data_AF-A0A060X0R1-F1
#
_entry.id   AF-A0A060X0R1-F1
#
_cell.length_a   1.000
_cell.length_b   1.000
_cell.length_c   1.000
_cell.angle_alpha   90.00
_cell.angle_beta   90.00
_cell.angle_gamma   90.00
#
_symmetry.space_group_name_H-M   'P 1'
#
loop_
_entity.id
_entity.type
_entity.pdbx_description
1 polymer ?
#
loop_
_entity_poly.entity_id
_entity_poly.type
_entity_poly.pdbx_seq_one_letter_code
_entity_poly.pdbx_strand_id
1 'polypeptide(L)'
;MGPSFLTSRTYTLGGVRGRPKKFVKNSSYSLPPYHPYNSYECSEGRQSEWAGLCGLSNLGNTCFMNSALQCLSNVTPLTEYFLKDKYNDELKEDNPLGMKGEIAKAYAEITKQSWSGKYSYVTPRPFKTQVGCFAPQFSGYQQQDSHELLAFLLDGLQEDLNHIRKKPYILLKDAEGRPDKEAWENHIKRNDSIVDIFHGLFKSTLMCPVCAKVSVTFDPFCYLTLLLPMKKERNTGSLPGQAGPPGQTHTALKWQ
;
A
#
# COMPACT_ATOMS: atom_id res chain seq x y z
N MET A 1 18.04 -48.07 -18.45
CA MET A 1 18.47 -48.11 -17.03
C MET A 1 19.97 -47.84 -16.99
N GLY A 2 20.38 -46.79 -16.27
CA GLY A 2 21.78 -46.38 -16.17
C GLY A 2 21.89 -44.86 -15.95
N PRO A 3 22.39 -44.39 -14.80
CA PRO A 3 22.32 -42.99 -14.39
C PRO A 3 23.48 -42.17 -14.96
N SER A 4 23.29 -40.86 -15.15
CA SER A 4 24.38 -39.94 -15.48
C SER A 4 24.45 -38.81 -14.47
N PHE A 5 25.66 -38.64 -13.95
CA PHE A 5 26.05 -37.93 -12.76
C PHE A 5 26.01 -36.40 -12.91
N LEU A 6 25.54 -35.73 -11.86
CA LEU A 6 25.75 -34.30 -11.60
C LEU A 6 27.25 -34.05 -11.37
N THR A 7 27.85 -33.16 -12.17
CA THR A 7 29.21 -32.66 -11.95
C THR A 7 29.16 -31.25 -11.35
N SER A 8 29.58 -31.13 -10.09
CA SER A 8 29.90 -29.85 -9.45
C SER A 8 31.12 -29.21 -10.11
N ARG A 9 31.01 -27.94 -10.49
CA ARG A 9 32.17 -27.09 -10.82
C ARG A 9 32.42 -26.08 -9.70
N THR A 10 33.53 -26.29 -9.01
CA THR A 10 34.21 -25.34 -8.15
C THR A 10 34.86 -24.25 -9.02
N TYR A 11 34.73 -22.99 -8.62
CA TYR A 11 35.50 -21.87 -9.19
C TYR A 11 36.33 -21.23 -8.09
N THR A 12 37.62 -21.09 -8.38
CA THR A 12 38.68 -20.59 -7.51
C THR A 12 38.73 -19.06 -7.50
N LEU A 13 39.01 -18.51 -6.31
CA LEU A 13 39.29 -17.10 -6.06
C LEU A 13 40.66 -16.70 -6.66
N GLY A 14 40.68 -15.67 -7.52
CA GLY A 14 41.88 -15.05 -8.07
C GLY A 14 41.89 -13.54 -7.78
N GLY A 15 42.96 -13.06 -7.15
CA GLY A 15 43.08 -11.71 -6.60
C GLY A 15 43.46 -10.58 -7.57
N VAL A 16 42.98 -9.39 -7.19
CA VAL A 16 43.54 -8.01 -7.23
C VAL A 16 44.55 -7.64 -8.34
N ARG A 17 44.17 -6.67 -9.19
CA ARG A 17 45.04 -5.55 -9.64
C ARG A 17 44.21 -4.28 -9.89
N GLY A 18 44.55 -3.20 -9.18
CA GLY A 18 43.99 -1.86 -9.38
C GLY A 18 44.58 -1.11 -10.57
N ARG A 19 43.84 -0.11 -11.07
CA ARG A 19 44.30 0.88 -12.07
C ARG A 19 43.73 2.28 -11.75
N PRO A 20 44.40 3.35 -12.22
CA PRO A 20 44.62 4.57 -11.43
C PRO A 20 43.60 5.70 -11.66
N LYS A 21 43.53 6.59 -10.66
CA LYS A 21 42.77 7.85 -10.63
C LYS A 21 43.33 8.84 -11.66
N LYS A 22 42.47 9.40 -12.52
CA LYS A 22 42.78 10.61 -13.30
C LYS A 22 42.26 11.84 -12.56
N PHE A 23 43.14 12.81 -12.41
CA PHE A 23 42.92 14.14 -11.84
C PHE A 23 42.67 15.11 -13.00
N VAL A 24 41.60 15.92 -12.95
CA VAL A 24 41.42 17.07 -13.84
C VAL A 24 40.97 18.27 -12.98
N LYS A 25 41.63 19.40 -13.25
CA LYS A 25 41.58 20.68 -12.54
C LYS A 25 40.32 21.51 -12.89
N ASN A 26 39.91 22.32 -11.91
CA ASN A 26 39.31 23.66 -11.90
C ASN A 26 38.50 24.17 -13.10
N SER A 27 37.30 24.72 -12.84
CA SER A 27 37.06 26.19 -12.85
C SER A 27 35.61 26.56 -13.20
N SER A 28 35.13 27.61 -12.50
CA SER A 28 34.13 28.62 -12.90
C SER A 28 32.71 28.16 -13.24
N TYR A 29 31.80 28.35 -12.28
CA TYR A 29 30.35 28.33 -12.47
C TYR A 29 29.91 29.44 -13.44
N SER A 30 29.37 29.05 -14.59
CA SER A 30 28.55 29.90 -15.46
C SER A 30 27.27 29.13 -15.75
N LEU A 31 26.11 29.68 -15.39
CA LEU A 31 24.80 29.06 -15.60
C LEU A 31 24.39 29.16 -17.08
N PRO A 32 23.97 28.06 -17.75
CA PRO A 32 23.36 28.15 -19.07
C PRO A 32 21.85 28.47 -18.99
N PRO A 33 21.26 29.02 -20.06
CA PRO A 33 19.92 29.60 -20.05
C PRO A 33 18.80 28.56 -20.10
N TYR A 34 17.64 28.98 -19.57
CA TYR A 34 16.37 28.26 -19.48
C TYR A 34 15.92 27.70 -20.85
N HIS A 35 15.79 26.38 -20.97
CA HIS A 35 15.15 25.70 -22.10
C HIS A 35 13.83 25.07 -21.63
N PRO A 36 12.71 25.28 -22.36
CA PRO A 36 11.40 24.84 -21.92
C PRO A 36 11.22 23.32 -22.04
N TYR A 37 10.38 22.80 -21.15
CA TYR A 37 9.98 21.40 -20.93
C TYR A 37 10.01 20.51 -22.18
N ASN A 38 10.96 19.58 -22.23
CA ASN A 38 10.90 18.43 -23.12
C ASN A 38 10.13 17.29 -22.44
N SER A 39 9.17 16.75 -23.18
CA SER A 39 8.47 15.50 -22.89
C SER A 39 9.48 14.38 -22.65
N TYR A 40 9.40 13.75 -21.49
CA TYR A 40 10.23 12.62 -21.12
C TYR A 40 9.76 11.39 -21.91
N GLU A 41 10.43 11.13 -23.04
CA GLU A 41 10.49 9.80 -23.62
C GLU A 41 11.07 8.85 -22.56
N CYS A 42 10.23 7.92 -22.10
CA CYS A 42 10.68 6.76 -21.36
C CYS A 42 11.57 5.97 -22.32
N SER A 43 12.88 5.96 -22.05
CA SER A 43 13.86 5.14 -22.79
C SER A 43 13.29 3.75 -23.02
N GLU A 44 13.26 3.31 -24.29
CA GLU A 44 12.79 1.99 -24.74
C GLU A 44 13.50 0.88 -23.96
N GLY A 45 12.96 0.55 -22.79
CA GLY A 45 13.44 -0.54 -21.95
C GLY A 45 13.10 -1.86 -22.62
N ARG A 46 13.87 -2.90 -22.28
CA ARG A 46 13.57 -4.30 -22.64
C ARG A 46 12.06 -4.52 -22.56
N GLN A 47 11.46 -4.96 -23.67
CA GLN A 47 10.04 -5.31 -23.72
C GLN A 47 9.77 -6.39 -22.67
N SER A 48 8.67 -6.27 -21.95
CA SER A 48 8.21 -7.36 -21.09
C SER A 48 7.49 -8.37 -21.95
N GLU A 49 7.77 -9.66 -21.78
CA GLU A 49 7.09 -10.71 -22.53
C GLU A 49 5.62 -10.88 -22.06
N TRP A 50 5.24 -10.33 -20.88
CA TRP A 50 3.88 -10.43 -20.34
C TRP A 50 3.41 -9.15 -19.64
N ALA A 51 2.14 -8.79 -19.88
CA ALA A 51 1.43 -7.75 -19.14
C ALA A 51 1.39 -8.08 -17.63
N GLY A 52 1.65 -7.07 -16.80
CA GLY A 52 1.70 -7.22 -15.34
C GLY A 52 3.07 -7.64 -14.80
N LEU A 53 3.95 -8.23 -15.62
CA LEU A 53 5.34 -8.49 -15.26
C LEU A 53 6.20 -7.26 -15.51
N CYS A 54 6.01 -6.22 -14.69
CA CYS A 54 6.72 -4.95 -14.78
C CYS A 54 7.33 -4.56 -13.43
N GLY A 55 8.64 -4.30 -13.39
CA GLY A 55 9.32 -3.82 -12.19
C GLY A 55 9.07 -2.34 -11.91
N LEU A 56 9.33 -1.89 -10.68
CA LEU A 56 9.32 -0.48 -10.32
C LEU A 56 10.71 -0.02 -9.88
N SER A 57 11.23 1.03 -10.49
CA SER A 57 12.53 1.59 -10.13
C SER A 57 12.48 2.22 -8.74
N ASN A 58 13.53 2.01 -7.94
CA ASN A 58 13.67 2.65 -6.63
C ASN A 58 14.15 4.10 -6.79
N LEU A 59 13.48 5.05 -6.12
CA LEU A 59 13.74 6.49 -6.18
C LEU A 59 14.41 7.00 -4.89
N GLY A 60 15.20 6.14 -4.24
CA GLY A 60 15.86 6.37 -2.96
C GLY A 60 14.96 5.98 -1.79
N ASN A 61 15.23 4.82 -1.18
CA ASN A 61 14.44 4.23 -0.08
C ASN A 61 12.94 4.09 -0.36
N THR A 62 12.52 3.97 -1.62
CA THR A 62 11.10 3.82 -2.00
C THR A 62 10.66 2.37 -2.21
N CYS A 63 11.40 1.39 -1.69
CA CYS A 63 11.04 -0.01 -1.82
C CYS A 63 9.70 -0.34 -1.14
N PHE A 64 9.36 0.33 -0.04
CA PHE A 64 8.06 0.23 0.64
C PHE A 64 6.89 0.61 -0.28
N MET A 65 7.10 1.62 -1.14
CA MET A 65 6.11 2.05 -2.12
C MET A 65 6.01 1.08 -3.28
N ASN A 66 7.16 0.60 -3.76
CA ASN A 66 7.18 -0.38 -4.83
C ASN A 66 6.47 -1.69 -4.41
N SER A 67 6.68 -2.16 -3.18
CA SER A 67 6.00 -3.37 -2.68
C SER A 67 4.49 -3.18 -2.58
N ALA A 68 4.02 -2.07 -2.00
CA ALA A 68 2.59 -1.79 -1.89
C ALA A 68 1.91 -1.67 -3.28
N LEU A 69 2.54 -0.95 -4.22
CA LEU A 69 2.03 -0.81 -5.59
C LEU A 69 1.97 -2.15 -6.33
N GLN A 70 2.97 -3.01 -6.17
CA GLN A 70 2.98 -4.34 -6.78
C GLN A 70 1.87 -5.23 -6.21
N CYS A 71 1.61 -5.16 -4.90
CA CYS A 71 0.48 -5.86 -4.28
C CYS A 71 -0.86 -5.39 -4.87
N LEU A 72 -1.09 -4.08 -4.92
CA LEU A 72 -2.34 -3.52 -5.47
C LEU A 72 -2.51 -3.81 -6.97
N SER A 73 -1.42 -3.69 -7.76
CA SER A 73 -1.41 -3.95 -9.20
C SER A 73 -1.83 -5.38 -9.57
N ASN A 74 -1.67 -6.33 -8.65
CA ASN A 74 -2.06 -7.73 -8.84
C ASN A 74 -3.45 -8.05 -8.26
N VAL A 75 -4.19 -7.05 -7.77
CA VAL A 75 -5.61 -7.22 -7.39
C VAL A 75 -6.45 -7.10 -8.66
N THR A 76 -6.78 -8.24 -9.28
CA THR A 76 -7.45 -8.30 -10.59
C THR A 76 -8.67 -7.39 -10.72
N PRO A 77 -9.64 -7.35 -9.78
CA PRO A 77 -10.81 -6.48 -9.91
C PRO A 77 -10.46 -4.99 -9.97
N LEU A 78 -9.47 -4.57 -9.19
CA LEU A 78 -8.99 -3.19 -9.15
C LEU A 78 -8.25 -2.84 -10.44
N THR A 79 -7.32 -3.69 -10.85
CA THR A 79 -6.53 -3.49 -12.07
C THR A 79 -7.40 -3.44 -13.31
N GLU A 80 -8.34 -4.37 -13.47
CA GLU A 80 -9.27 -4.36 -14.60
C GLU A 80 -10.11 -3.08 -14.66
N TYR A 81 -10.51 -2.54 -13.50
CA TYR A 81 -11.26 -1.30 -13.42
C TYR A 81 -10.46 -0.11 -13.98
N PHE A 82 -9.18 0.02 -13.61
CA PHE A 82 -8.31 1.07 -14.13
C PHE A 82 -7.92 0.87 -15.60
N LEU A 83 -7.75 -0.38 -16.04
CA LEU A 83 -7.45 -0.69 -17.46
C LEU A 83 -8.63 -0.42 -18.39
N LYS A 84 -9.87 -0.56 -17.90
CA LYS A 84 -11.09 -0.24 -18.65
C LYS A 84 -11.45 1.25 -18.61
N ASP A 85 -10.59 2.10 -18.03
CA ASP A 85 -10.79 3.55 -17.94
C ASP A 85 -12.05 4.02 -17.19
N LYS A 86 -12.68 3.12 -16.41
CA LYS A 86 -13.92 3.41 -15.65
C LYS A 86 -13.76 4.52 -14.61
N TYR A 87 -12.55 4.66 -14.06
CA TYR A 87 -12.25 5.68 -13.07
C TYR A 87 -12.51 7.10 -13.59
N ASN A 88 -12.35 7.38 -14.89
CA ASN A 88 -12.51 8.75 -15.42
C ASN A 88 -13.91 9.32 -15.21
N ASP A 89 -14.95 8.48 -15.38
CA ASP A 89 -16.35 8.89 -15.20
C ASP A 89 -16.71 9.05 -13.72
N GLU A 90 -16.00 8.33 -12.87
CA GLU A 90 -16.27 8.23 -11.43
C GLU A 90 -15.48 9.25 -10.61
N LEU A 91 -14.35 9.76 -11.12
CA LEU A 91 -13.53 10.80 -10.49
C LEU A 91 -14.38 11.99 -10.00
N LYS A 92 -14.12 12.41 -8.76
CA LYS A 92 -14.75 13.58 -8.14
C LYS A 92 -13.69 14.56 -7.66
N GLU A 93 -13.39 15.55 -8.49
CA GLU A 93 -12.41 16.59 -8.17
C GLU A 93 -12.88 17.53 -7.05
N ASP A 94 -14.20 17.61 -6.83
CA ASP A 94 -14.85 18.50 -5.86
C ASP A 94 -14.99 17.92 -4.45
N ASN A 95 -14.57 16.67 -4.19
CA ASN A 95 -14.71 16.06 -2.86
C ASN A 95 -13.74 16.74 -1.87
N PRO A 96 -14.22 17.42 -0.80
CA PRO A 96 -13.34 18.06 0.18
C PRO A 96 -12.49 17.08 0.99
N LEU A 97 -12.86 15.79 1.01
CA LEU A 97 -12.10 14.72 1.67
C LEU A 97 -11.19 13.96 0.70
N GLY A 98 -11.33 14.20 -0.60
CA GLY A 98 -10.51 13.58 -1.65
C GLY A 98 -9.22 14.34 -1.93
N MET A 99 -8.39 13.76 -2.78
CA MET A 99 -7.11 14.30 -3.24
C MET A 99 -7.26 14.90 -4.65
N LYS A 100 -8.44 15.45 -4.94
CA LYS A 100 -8.85 16.02 -6.24
C LYS A 100 -8.73 15.03 -7.41
N GLY A 101 -8.74 13.73 -7.14
CA GLY A 101 -8.54 12.71 -8.18
C GLY A 101 -7.09 12.53 -8.62
N GLU A 102 -6.13 13.27 -8.07
CA GLU A 102 -4.74 13.26 -8.55
C GLU A 102 -4.02 11.95 -8.19
N ILE A 103 -4.34 11.35 -7.04
CA ILE A 103 -3.80 10.04 -6.66
C ILE A 103 -4.39 8.95 -7.53
N ALA A 104 -5.71 8.97 -7.75
CA ALA A 104 -6.36 8.01 -8.65
C ALA A 104 -5.81 8.08 -10.08
N LYS A 105 -5.63 9.29 -10.64
CA LYS A 105 -5.00 9.49 -11.97
C LYS A 105 -3.56 8.96 -12.00
N ALA A 106 -2.74 9.29 -11.01
CA ALA A 106 -1.36 8.86 -10.96
C ALA A 106 -1.21 7.33 -10.78
N TYR A 107 -2.11 6.72 -10.00
CA TYR A 107 -2.17 5.26 -9.83
C TYR A 107 -2.63 4.55 -11.12
N ALA A 108 -3.65 5.10 -11.80
CA ALA A 108 -4.13 4.59 -13.08
C ALA A 108 -3.00 4.55 -14.12
N GLU A 109 -2.21 5.63 -14.20
CA GLU A 109 -1.08 5.71 -15.13
C GLU A 109 -0.02 4.62 -14.87
N ILE A 110 0.37 4.40 -13.61
CA ILE A 110 1.30 3.32 -13.25
C ILE A 110 0.73 1.95 -13.62
N THR A 111 -0.55 1.74 -13.33
CA THR A 111 -1.23 0.47 -13.62
C THR A 111 -1.23 0.20 -15.12
N LYS A 112 -1.64 1.18 -15.93
CA LYS A 112 -1.63 1.08 -17.39
C LYS A 112 -0.23 0.84 -17.95
N GLN A 113 0.79 1.54 -17.46
CA GLN A 113 2.16 1.32 -17.91
C GLN A 113 2.64 -0.09 -17.55
N SER A 114 2.36 -0.56 -16.34
CA SER A 114 2.77 -1.88 -15.85
C SER A 114 2.08 -3.03 -16.60
N TRP A 115 0.82 -2.85 -16.98
CA TRP A 115 0.01 -3.83 -17.69
C TRP A 115 -0.02 -3.63 -19.21
N SER A 116 0.72 -2.65 -19.74
CA SER A 116 0.82 -2.42 -21.19
C SER A 116 1.64 -3.51 -21.92
N GLY A 117 2.46 -4.28 -21.21
CA GLY A 117 3.44 -5.22 -21.77
C GLY A 117 4.64 -4.54 -22.46
N LYS A 118 4.65 -3.21 -22.58
CA LYS A 118 5.70 -2.47 -23.31
C LYS A 118 6.99 -2.30 -22.50
N TYR A 119 6.89 -2.32 -21.18
CA TYR A 119 7.98 -1.97 -20.27
C TYR A 119 8.33 -3.12 -19.33
N SER A 120 9.62 -3.48 -19.26
CA SER A 120 10.14 -4.37 -18.20
C SER A 120 10.17 -3.71 -16.83
N TYR A 121 10.30 -2.37 -16.77
CA TYR A 121 10.20 -1.60 -15.54
C TYR A 121 9.69 -0.18 -15.80
N VAL A 122 9.05 0.41 -14.79
CA VAL A 122 8.54 1.78 -14.79
C VAL A 122 9.16 2.57 -13.65
N THR A 123 9.40 3.87 -13.87
CA THR A 123 9.89 4.77 -12.82
C THR A 123 8.74 5.64 -12.29
N PRO A 124 8.21 5.39 -11.08
CA PRO A 124 7.00 6.06 -10.56
C PRO A 124 7.26 7.47 -10.00
N ARG A 125 7.95 8.35 -10.74
CA ARG A 125 8.24 9.74 -10.28
C ARG A 125 6.98 10.60 -10.10
N PRO A 126 6.02 10.61 -11.05
CA PRO A 126 4.82 11.44 -10.90
C PRO A 126 4.03 11.01 -9.67
N PHE A 127 3.85 9.71 -9.48
CA PHE A 127 3.17 9.15 -8.33
C PHE A 127 3.86 9.47 -7.01
N LYS A 128 5.20 9.29 -6.91
CA LYS A 128 5.95 9.68 -5.71
C LYS A 128 5.71 11.15 -5.35
N THR A 129 5.67 12.02 -6.36
CA THR A 129 5.45 13.46 -6.17
C THR A 129 4.06 13.72 -5.62
N GLN A 130 3.02 13.13 -6.21
CA GLN A 130 1.65 13.28 -5.73
C GLN A 130 1.46 12.75 -4.31
N VAL A 131 2.00 11.57 -4.01
CA VAL A 131 1.97 11.02 -2.65
C VAL A 131 2.65 11.97 -1.66
N GLY A 132 3.80 12.56 -2.01
CA GLY A 132 4.48 13.53 -1.16
C GLY A 132 3.73 14.85 -0.95
N CYS A 133 2.87 15.25 -1.89
CA CYS A 133 2.02 16.44 -1.77
C CYS A 133 0.89 16.25 -0.75
N PHE A 134 0.23 15.08 -0.78
CA PHE A 134 -0.92 14.80 0.09
C PHE A 134 -0.53 14.16 1.42
N ALA A 135 0.58 13.42 1.45
CA ALA A 135 1.14 12.77 2.63
C ALA A 135 2.64 13.13 2.76
N PRO A 136 2.95 14.30 3.36
CA PRO A 136 4.31 14.79 3.51
C PRO A 136 5.27 13.83 4.21
N GLN A 137 4.79 12.89 5.03
CA GLN A 137 5.62 11.85 5.66
C GLN A 137 6.34 10.97 4.63
N PHE A 138 5.77 10.79 3.44
CA PHE A 138 6.35 9.99 2.36
C PHE A 138 7.18 10.82 1.36
N SER A 139 7.28 12.14 1.54
CA SER A 139 8.05 13.04 0.66
C SER A 139 9.57 12.84 0.77
N GLY A 140 10.04 12.36 1.93
CA GLY A 140 11.45 12.18 2.22
C GLY A 140 12.11 10.99 1.51
N TYR A 141 13.35 10.74 1.90
CA TYR A 141 14.14 9.57 1.48
C TYR A 141 14.44 8.64 2.67
N GLN A 142 13.63 8.69 3.71
CA GLN A 142 13.74 7.79 4.85
C GLN A 142 13.03 6.46 4.54
N GLN A 143 13.40 5.40 5.26
CA GLN A 143 12.64 4.15 5.19
C GLN A 143 11.28 4.35 5.85
N GLN A 144 10.25 3.77 5.25
CA GLN A 144 8.86 3.89 5.71
C GLN A 144 8.19 2.53 5.73
N ASP A 145 7.07 2.44 6.43
CA ASP A 145 6.24 1.23 6.46
C ASP A 145 5.37 1.15 5.19
N SER A 146 5.47 0.03 4.47
CA SER A 146 4.64 -0.23 3.29
C SER A 146 3.15 -0.33 3.63
N HIS A 147 2.82 -0.78 4.84
CA HIS A 147 1.43 -0.90 5.28
C HIS A 147 0.81 0.48 5.52
N GLU A 148 1.56 1.44 6.06
CA GLU A 148 1.08 2.81 6.23
C GLU A 148 0.75 3.45 4.88
N LEU A 149 1.63 3.26 3.88
CA LEU A 149 1.35 3.72 2.52
C LEU A 149 0.14 3.00 1.92
N LEU A 150 0.00 1.69 2.13
CA LEU A 150 -1.15 0.93 1.61
C LEU A 150 -2.47 1.47 2.17
N ALA A 151 -2.53 1.73 3.47
CA ALA A 151 -3.70 2.31 4.12
C ALA A 151 -4.03 3.70 3.53
N PHE A 152 -3.02 4.55 3.37
CA PHE A 152 -3.16 5.86 2.74
C PHE A 152 -3.69 5.78 1.30
N LEU A 153 -3.17 4.83 0.50
CA LEU A 153 -3.60 4.66 -0.89
C LEU A 153 -5.03 4.14 -0.99
N LEU A 154 -5.42 3.17 -0.15
CA LEU A 154 -6.79 2.66 -0.14
C LEU A 154 -7.79 3.75 0.24
N ASP A 155 -7.48 4.55 1.27
CA ASP A 155 -8.32 5.68 1.68
C ASP A 155 -8.38 6.76 0.59
N GLY A 156 -7.24 7.17 0.04
CA GLY A 156 -7.17 8.17 -1.02
C GLY A 156 -7.91 7.74 -2.29
N LEU A 157 -7.78 6.48 -2.71
CA LEU A 157 -8.51 5.93 -3.86
C LEU A 157 -10.01 5.82 -3.58
N GLN A 158 -10.41 5.41 -2.37
CA GLN A 158 -11.83 5.38 -1.98
C GLN A 158 -12.44 6.78 -2.08
N GLU A 159 -11.77 7.80 -1.53
CA GLU A 159 -12.29 9.17 -1.52
C GLU A 159 -12.30 9.83 -2.90
N ASP A 160 -11.29 9.57 -3.73
CA ASP A 160 -11.22 10.09 -5.10
C ASP A 160 -12.28 9.46 -6.04
N LEU A 161 -12.69 8.21 -5.77
CA LEU A 161 -13.62 7.42 -6.58
C LEU A 161 -14.99 7.23 -5.91
N ASN A 162 -15.27 7.93 -4.82
CA ASN A 162 -16.54 7.80 -4.12
C ASN A 162 -17.69 8.40 -4.94
N HIS A 163 -18.73 7.62 -5.21
CA HIS A 163 -19.92 8.11 -5.94
C HIS A 163 -20.76 9.06 -5.08
N ILE A 164 -20.60 9.02 -3.76
CA ILE A 164 -21.40 9.78 -2.81
C ILE A 164 -20.79 11.16 -2.56
N ARG A 165 -21.40 12.18 -3.16
CA ARG A 165 -20.94 13.58 -3.10
C ARG A 165 -21.10 14.24 -1.73
N LYS A 166 -22.20 13.95 -1.04
CA LYS A 166 -22.52 14.56 0.25
C LYS A 166 -22.74 13.44 1.25
N LYS A 167 -21.71 13.16 2.03
CA LYS A 167 -21.77 12.14 3.08
C LYS A 167 -22.81 12.56 4.13
N PRO A 168 -23.91 11.82 4.30
CA PRO A 168 -24.87 12.12 5.35
C PRO A 168 -24.18 11.96 6.71
N TYR A 169 -24.50 12.85 7.65
CA TYR A 169 -24.12 12.66 9.05
C TYR A 169 -24.94 11.51 9.61
N ILE A 170 -24.26 10.40 9.92
CA ILE A 170 -24.88 9.23 10.56
C ILE A 170 -24.28 9.15 11.96
N LEU A 171 -25.15 9.30 12.97
CA LEU A 171 -24.75 9.09 14.36
C LEU A 171 -24.44 7.61 14.56
N LEU A 172 -23.19 7.31 14.88
CA LEU A 172 -22.78 5.97 15.33
C LEU A 172 -23.52 5.68 16.63
N LYS A 173 -24.41 4.68 16.59
CA LYS A 173 -25.18 4.23 17.74
C LYS A 173 -24.74 2.81 18.11
N ASP A 174 -24.79 2.49 19.39
CA ASP A 174 -24.65 1.12 19.88
C ASP A 174 -25.64 0.23 19.11
N ALA A 175 -25.23 -0.99 18.76
CA ALA A 175 -26.07 -1.90 18.00
C ALA A 175 -27.39 -2.16 18.75
N GLU A 176 -27.43 -2.12 20.08
CA GLU A 176 -28.69 -2.24 20.87
C GLU A 176 -29.53 -3.47 20.48
N GLY A 177 -28.91 -4.52 19.91
CA GLY A 177 -29.57 -5.71 19.36
C GLY A 177 -29.97 -5.64 17.88
N ARG A 178 -29.68 -4.54 17.19
CA ARG A 178 -29.90 -4.34 15.75
C ARG A 178 -28.96 -5.22 14.91
N PRO A 179 -29.40 -5.66 13.72
CA PRO A 179 -28.60 -6.53 12.86
C PRO A 179 -27.39 -5.79 12.26
N ASP A 180 -26.36 -6.58 11.94
CA ASP A 180 -25.16 -6.16 11.20
C ASP A 180 -25.49 -5.46 9.87
N LYS A 181 -26.58 -5.88 9.20
CA LYS A 181 -27.06 -5.31 7.94
C LYS A 181 -27.26 -3.80 7.98
N GLU A 182 -27.78 -3.26 9.09
CA GLU A 182 -28.02 -1.82 9.18
C GLU A 182 -26.71 -1.02 9.18
N ALA A 183 -25.69 -1.53 9.86
CA ALA A 183 -24.37 -0.91 9.89
C ALA A 183 -23.73 -0.93 8.50
N TRP A 184 -23.88 -2.04 7.77
CA TRP A 184 -23.39 -2.15 6.40
C TRP A 184 -24.12 -1.22 5.43
N GLU A 185 -25.45 -1.12 5.52
CA GLU A 185 -26.23 -0.18 4.71
C GLU A 185 -25.84 1.28 4.99
N ASN A 186 -25.55 1.61 6.25
CA ASN A 186 -25.08 2.95 6.63
C ASN A 186 -23.66 3.23 6.11
N HIS A 187 -22.81 2.21 6.02
CA HIS A 187 -21.50 2.30 5.40
C HIS A 187 -21.62 2.58 3.90
N ILE A 188 -22.40 1.77 3.17
CA ILE A 188 -22.63 1.94 1.72
C ILE A 188 -23.22 3.32 1.41
N LYS A 189 -24.15 3.83 2.23
CA LYS A 189 -24.73 5.19 2.07
C LYS A 189 -23.71 6.32 2.13
N ARG A 190 -22.49 6.07 2.63
CA ARG A 190 -21.40 7.06 2.72
C ARG A 190 -20.23 6.76 1.77
N ASN A 191 -20.06 5.49 1.41
CA ASN A 191 -18.91 4.96 0.70
C ASN A 191 -19.43 3.99 -0.37
N ASP A 192 -19.31 4.40 -1.63
CA ASP A 192 -19.67 3.57 -2.78
C ASP A 192 -18.57 3.77 -3.82
N SER A 193 -17.64 2.81 -3.90
CA SER A 193 -16.49 2.87 -4.81
C SER A 193 -15.92 1.49 -5.13
N ILE A 194 -15.02 1.42 -6.13
CA ILE A 194 -14.31 0.17 -6.45
C ILE A 194 -13.50 -0.40 -5.27
N VAL A 195 -13.09 0.43 -4.31
CA VAL A 195 -12.31 0.01 -3.14
C VAL A 195 -13.20 -0.71 -2.10
N ASP A 196 -14.51 -0.78 -2.32
CA ASP A 196 -15.43 -1.61 -1.52
C ASP A 196 -15.08 -3.12 -1.57
N ILE A 197 -14.32 -3.57 -2.58
CA ILE A 197 -13.78 -4.94 -2.64
C ILE A 197 -12.88 -5.29 -1.45
N PHE A 198 -12.31 -4.28 -0.78
CA PHE A 198 -11.45 -4.47 0.38
C PHE A 198 -12.22 -4.35 1.70
N HIS A 199 -13.45 -3.85 1.68
CA HIS A 199 -14.19 -3.55 2.89
C HIS A 199 -14.84 -4.79 3.50
N GLY A 200 -14.66 -4.95 4.81
CA GLY A 200 -15.37 -5.88 5.66
C GLY A 200 -15.94 -5.19 6.90
N LEU A 201 -16.56 -5.95 7.80
CA LEU A 201 -17.18 -5.42 9.01
C LEU A 201 -16.72 -6.19 10.25
N PHE A 202 -16.18 -5.48 11.24
CA PHE A 202 -15.90 -6.03 12.56
C PHE A 202 -17.16 -5.99 13.43
N LYS A 203 -17.26 -6.95 14.35
CA LYS A 203 -18.18 -6.87 15.50
C LYS A 203 -17.36 -6.62 16.76
N SER A 204 -17.33 -5.37 17.20
CA SER A 204 -16.62 -4.94 18.41
C SER A 204 -17.56 -5.07 19.61
N THR A 205 -17.18 -5.83 20.64
CA THR A 205 -17.96 -5.94 21.88
C THR A 205 -17.13 -5.42 23.04
N LEU A 206 -17.58 -4.30 23.62
CA LEU A 206 -16.93 -3.65 24.74
C LEU A 206 -17.77 -3.86 25.99
N MET A 207 -17.12 -4.26 27.09
CA MET A 207 -17.75 -4.37 28.39
C MET A 207 -17.07 -3.39 29.35
N CYS A 208 -17.84 -2.48 29.92
CA CYS A 208 -17.31 -1.58 30.95
C CYS A 208 -17.02 -2.39 32.22
N PRO A 209 -15.78 -2.35 32.77
CA PRO A 209 -15.43 -3.11 33.97
C PRO A 209 -16.08 -2.58 35.26
N VAL A 210 -16.61 -1.33 35.23
CA VAL A 210 -17.20 -0.69 36.41
C VAL A 210 -18.71 -0.88 36.47
N CYS A 211 -19.42 -0.57 35.39
CA CYS A 211 -20.89 -0.63 35.35
C CYS A 211 -21.46 -1.86 34.62
N ALA A 212 -20.59 -2.75 34.12
CA ALA A 212 -20.95 -3.94 33.35
C ALA A 212 -21.81 -3.68 32.09
N LYS A 213 -21.95 -2.41 31.64
CA LYS A 213 -22.61 -2.08 30.38
C LYS A 213 -21.86 -2.76 29.23
N VAL A 214 -22.58 -3.55 28.46
CA VAL A 214 -22.10 -4.13 27.20
C VAL A 214 -22.53 -3.23 26.06
N SER A 215 -21.57 -2.74 25.28
CA SER A 215 -21.78 -2.05 24.00
C SER A 215 -21.28 -2.95 22.89
N VAL A 216 -22.07 -3.05 21.81
CA VAL A 216 -21.70 -3.77 20.60
C VAL A 216 -21.74 -2.78 19.46
N THR A 217 -20.66 -2.64 18.70
CA THR A 217 -20.59 -1.81 17.50
C THR A 217 -20.15 -2.64 16.31
N PHE A 218 -20.52 -2.17 15.12
CA PHE A 218 -20.11 -2.78 13.87
C PHE A 218 -19.30 -1.76 13.06
N ASP A 219 -18.03 -2.05 12.88
CA ASP A 219 -17.05 -1.09 12.39
C ASP A 219 -16.45 -1.57 11.06
N PRO A 220 -16.54 -0.78 9.97
CA PRO A 220 -15.97 -1.17 8.69
C PRO A 220 -14.45 -1.16 8.75
N PHE A 221 -13.81 -2.09 8.03
CA PHE A 221 -12.34 -2.17 7.91
C PHE A 221 -11.94 -2.51 6.47
N CYS A 222 -10.75 -2.08 6.04
CA CYS A 222 -10.18 -2.42 4.73
C CYS A 222 -8.95 -3.34 4.80
N TYR A 223 -8.39 -3.56 5.99
CA TYR A 223 -7.28 -4.48 6.24
C TYR A 223 -7.31 -4.99 7.69
N LEU A 224 -6.58 -6.09 7.95
CA LEU A 224 -6.48 -6.71 9.27
C LEU A 224 -5.05 -6.61 9.79
N THR A 225 -4.83 -5.87 10.88
CA THR A 225 -3.57 -5.88 11.61
C THR A 225 -3.59 -6.98 12.66
N LEU A 226 -2.81 -8.03 12.44
CA LEU A 226 -2.76 -9.19 13.34
C LEU A 226 -1.58 -9.08 14.30
N LEU A 227 -1.85 -9.24 15.59
CA LEU A 227 -0.80 -9.33 16.60
C LEU A 227 -0.11 -10.70 16.54
N LEU A 228 1.21 -10.69 16.51
CA LEU A 228 1.99 -11.93 16.61
C LEU A 228 2.00 -12.41 18.08
N PRO A 229 1.86 -13.72 18.33
CA PRO A 229 2.06 -14.27 19.66
C PRO A 229 3.44 -13.88 20.20
N MET A 230 3.49 -13.25 21.37
CA MET A 230 4.76 -12.96 22.02
C MET A 230 5.45 -14.29 22.35
N LYS A 231 6.68 -14.48 21.86
CA LYS A 231 7.48 -15.63 22.27
C LYS A 231 7.64 -15.58 23.79
N LYS A 232 7.19 -16.61 24.48
CA LYS A 232 7.53 -16.83 25.89
C LYS A 232 9.06 -16.87 25.94
N GLU A 233 9.68 -15.93 26.65
CA GLU A 233 11.12 -15.94 26.82
C GLU A 233 11.54 -17.34 27.29
N ARG A 234 12.55 -17.89 26.61
CA ARG A 234 13.11 -19.17 27.00
C ARG A 234 13.74 -18.92 28.36
N ASN A 235 13.06 -19.33 29.44
CA ASN A 235 13.57 -19.26 30.82
C ASN A 235 14.94 -19.96 30.87
N THR A 236 16.01 -19.23 30.60
CA THR A 236 17.35 -19.60 31.01
C THR A 236 17.44 -19.26 32.49
N GLY A 237 16.99 -20.21 33.31
CA GLY A 237 17.33 -20.36 34.71
C GLY A 237 17.05 -19.18 35.65
N SER A 238 15.86 -19.15 36.24
CA SER A 238 15.70 -18.75 37.65
C SER A 238 14.32 -19.16 38.19
N LEU A 239 14.38 -19.84 39.34
CA LEU A 239 13.41 -20.42 40.29
C LEU A 239 11.90 -20.03 40.24
N PRO A 240 11.00 -20.93 40.71
CA PRO A 240 9.56 -20.74 40.62
C PRO A 240 9.01 -19.87 41.76
N GLY A 241 8.13 -18.93 41.42
CA GLY A 241 7.23 -18.31 42.39
C GLY A 241 6.85 -16.88 42.05
N GLN A 242 5.72 -16.70 41.34
CA GLN A 242 4.61 -15.81 41.67
C GLN A 242 3.70 -15.60 40.45
N ALA A 243 2.41 -15.81 40.65
CA ALA A 243 1.36 -15.68 39.65
C ALA A 243 1.01 -14.20 39.42
N GLY A 244 1.04 -13.75 38.16
CA GLY A 244 0.49 -12.45 37.73
C GLY A 244 -1.01 -12.56 37.40
N PRO A 245 -1.78 -11.45 37.43
CA PRO A 245 -3.24 -11.46 37.36
C PRO A 245 -3.77 -11.64 35.93
N PRO A 246 -5.02 -12.11 35.75
CA PRO A 246 -5.61 -12.32 34.43
C PRO A 246 -6.25 -11.03 33.92
N GLY A 247 -5.75 -10.52 32.81
CA GLY A 247 -6.41 -9.50 31.99
C GLY A 247 -6.21 -9.85 30.53
N GLN A 248 -7.04 -10.75 29.98
CA GLN A 248 -7.05 -11.04 28.55
C GLN A 248 -8.44 -10.68 27.99
N THR A 249 -8.46 -9.61 27.19
CA THR A 249 -9.55 -9.30 26.26
C THR A 249 -9.53 -10.34 25.14
N HIS A 250 -10.55 -11.19 25.08
CA HIS A 250 -10.75 -12.12 23.98
C HIS A 250 -11.49 -11.41 22.83
N THR A 251 -10.78 -11.08 21.76
CA THR A 251 -11.40 -10.77 20.46
C THR A 251 -11.69 -12.10 19.77
N ALA A 252 -12.94 -12.56 19.83
CA ALA A 252 -13.38 -13.75 19.10
C ALA A 252 -13.85 -13.35 17.69
N LEU A 253 -13.07 -13.72 16.68
CA LEU A 253 -13.51 -13.68 15.28
C LEU A 253 -14.35 -14.93 15.01
N LYS A 254 -15.64 -14.75 14.71
CA LYS A 254 -16.49 -15.80 14.15
C LYS A 254 -16.53 -15.62 12.63
N TRP A 255 -16.03 -16.61 11.90
CA TRP A 255 -16.28 -16.76 10.47
C TRP A 255 -17.66 -17.42 10.29
N GLN A 256 -18.50 -16.86 9.41
CA GLN A 256 -19.68 -17.54 8.86
C GLN A 256 -19.35 -18.02 7.44
#